data_AF-A0A9D9WI40-F1
#
_entry.id   AF-A0A9D9WI40-F1
#
_cell.length_a   1.000
_cell.length_b   1.000
_cell.length_c   1.000
_cell.angle_alpha   90.00
_cell.angle_beta   90.00
_cell.angle_gamma   90.00
#
_symmetry.space_group_name_H-M   'P 1'
#
loop_
_entity.id
_entity.type
_entity.pdbx_description
1 polymer ?
#
loop_
_entity_poly.entity_id
_entity_poly.type
_entity_poly.pdbx_seq_one_letter_code
_entity_poly.pdbx_strand_id
1 'polypeptide(L)'
;MQNKNNHLPPVPQQRYFTLAEVCDLAQIDAHNFEQWQYQNGVVLGYGGNVYSRQDVLKIRQLRASFEPSVDAFTLDQLDTAGEPAIDGVAAKAQLGAILKRLEAALV
;
A
#
# COMPACT_ATOMS: atom_id res chain seq x y z
N MET A 1 8.05 17.76 22.13
CA MET A 1 7.33 18.12 20.90
C MET A 1 8.19 17.76 19.70
N GLN A 2 8.11 16.51 19.21
CA GLN A 2 8.86 16.10 18.02
C GLN A 2 7.99 16.42 16.79
N ASN A 3 8.21 17.59 16.19
CA ASN A 3 7.78 17.80 14.81
C ASN A 3 8.66 16.90 13.94
N LYS A 4 8.20 15.67 13.69
CA LYS A 4 8.65 14.86 12.55
C LYS A 4 8.22 15.62 11.30
N ASN A 5 9.02 16.60 10.89
CA ASN A 5 8.87 17.24 9.60
C ASN A 5 9.18 16.16 8.57
N ASN A 6 8.14 15.42 8.20
CA ASN A 6 8.16 14.40 7.18
C ASN A 6 8.30 15.15 5.86
N HIS A 7 9.53 15.57 5.55
CA HIS A 7 9.88 16.42 4.40
C HIS A 7 9.59 15.64 3.12
N LEU A 8 8.33 15.66 2.72
CA LEU A 8 7.91 15.18 1.41
C LEU A 8 8.70 15.93 0.34
N PRO A 9 9.08 15.26 -0.76
CA PRO A 9 9.82 15.89 -1.85
C PRO A 9 9.07 17.13 -2.37
N PRO A 10 9.77 18.17 -2.84
CA PRO A 10 9.12 19.33 -3.42
C PRO A 10 8.33 18.91 -4.67
N VAL A 11 7.08 19.38 -4.78
CA VAL A 11 6.26 19.09 -5.97
C VAL A 11 6.78 19.95 -7.14
N PRO A 12 7.25 19.34 -8.24
CA PRO A 12 7.80 20.09 -9.36
C PRO A 12 6.72 20.92 -10.08
N GLN A 13 7.13 21.89 -10.90
CA GLN A 13 6.22 22.72 -11.71
C GLN A 13 5.70 21.99 -12.96
N GLN A 14 5.34 20.72 -12.82
CA GLN A 14 4.73 19.93 -13.89
C GLN A 14 3.20 19.99 -13.78
N ARG A 15 2.49 19.98 -14.92
CA ARG A 15 1.02 20.10 -14.96
C ARG A 15 0.31 18.77 -14.72
N TYR A 16 0.90 17.68 -15.21
CA TYR A 16 0.34 16.33 -15.18
C TYR A 16 1.37 15.34 -14.66
N PHE A 17 0.91 14.43 -13.82
CA PHE A 17 1.73 13.40 -13.18
C PHE A 17 1.12 12.03 -13.45
N THR A 18 1.97 11.02 -13.56
CA THR A 18 1.54 9.61 -13.60
C THR A 18 1.28 9.08 -12.19
N LEU A 19 0.52 7.98 -12.07
CA LEU A 19 0.27 7.33 -10.78
C LEU A 19 1.57 7.07 -10.00
N ALA A 20 2.58 6.52 -10.67
CA ALA A 20 3.88 6.22 -10.07
C ALA A 20 4.59 7.48 -9.52
N GLU A 21 4.61 8.58 -10.28
CA GLU A 21 5.19 9.85 -9.82
C GLU A 21 4.43 10.43 -8.62
N VAL A 22 3.10 10.34 -8.62
CA VAL A 22 2.28 10.82 -7.49
C VAL A 22 2.54 9.99 -6.24
N CYS A 23 2.61 8.67 -6.38
CA CYS A 23 2.95 7.76 -5.30
C CYS A 23 4.32 8.08 -4.68
N ASP A 24 5.33 8.36 -5.51
CA ASP A 24 6.66 8.79 -5.03
C ASP A 24 6.60 10.16 -4.32
N LEU A 25 5.91 11.15 -4.92
CA LEU A 25 5.78 12.49 -4.36
C LEU A 25 5.00 12.55 -3.04
N ALA A 26 4.08 11.62 -2.83
CA ALA A 26 3.31 11.47 -1.59
C ALA A 26 3.89 10.41 -0.65
N GLN A 27 4.87 9.61 -1.08
CA GLN A 27 5.36 8.38 -0.44
C GLN A 27 4.21 7.49 0.04
N ILE A 28 3.33 7.13 -0.89
CA ILE A 28 2.20 6.23 -0.65
C ILE A 28 2.29 5.05 -1.63
N ASP A 29 1.76 3.92 -1.22
CA ASP A 29 1.64 2.77 -2.10
C ASP A 29 0.46 2.94 -3.08
N ALA A 30 0.66 2.54 -4.34
CA ALA A 30 -0.36 2.64 -5.38
C ALA A 30 -1.59 1.79 -5.07
N HIS A 31 -1.41 0.58 -4.54
CA HIS A 31 -2.49 -0.33 -4.22
C HIS A 31 -3.40 0.22 -3.12
N ASN A 32 -2.81 0.79 -2.06
CA ASN A 32 -3.58 1.42 -0.99
C ASN A 32 -4.38 2.61 -1.48
N PHE A 33 -3.78 3.39 -2.39
CA PHE A 33 -4.44 4.54 -2.97
C PHE A 33 -5.66 4.12 -3.81
N GLU A 34 -5.50 3.12 -4.68
CA GLU A 34 -6.59 2.55 -5.47
C GLU A 34 -7.70 1.96 -4.58
N GLN A 35 -7.32 1.22 -3.53
CA GLN A 35 -8.27 0.67 -2.58
C GLN A 35 -9.03 1.78 -1.84
N TRP A 36 -8.35 2.83 -1.40
CA TRP A 36 -8.98 3.99 -0.78
C TRP A 36 -9.95 4.70 -1.74
N GLN A 37 -9.60 4.83 -3.02
CA GLN A 37 -10.47 5.40 -4.05
C GLN A 37 -11.74 4.55 -4.21
N TYR A 38 -11.61 3.23 -4.23
CA TYR A 38 -12.74 2.31 -4.31
C TYR A 38 -13.64 2.42 -3.07
N GLN A 39 -13.06 2.42 -1.87
CA GLN A 39 -13.79 2.49 -0.60
C GLN A 39 -14.53 3.83 -0.42
N ASN A 40 -13.96 4.94 -0.88
CA ASN A 40 -14.56 6.26 -0.75
C ASN A 40 -15.40 6.67 -1.96
N GLY A 41 -15.41 5.88 -3.05
CA GLY A 41 -16.07 6.22 -4.30
C GLY A 41 -15.52 7.48 -4.97
N VAL A 42 -14.26 7.83 -4.70
CA VAL A 42 -13.60 9.04 -5.22
C VAL A 42 -12.60 8.65 -6.29
N VAL A 43 -12.86 9.04 -7.54
CA VAL A 43 -11.89 8.88 -8.63
C VAL A 43 -11.08 10.17 -8.75
N LEU A 44 -9.80 10.10 -8.40
CA LEU A 44 -8.83 11.18 -8.60
C LEU A 44 -8.08 10.95 -9.91
N GLY A 45 -7.78 12.03 -10.61
CA GLY A 45 -7.13 12.00 -11.92
C GLY A 45 -8.08 11.69 -13.08
N TYR A 46 -7.67 12.08 -14.28
CA TYR A 46 -8.39 11.79 -15.52
C TYR A 46 -8.20 10.31 -15.86
N GLY A 47 -9.26 9.51 -15.72
CA GLY A 47 -9.25 8.07 -16.03
C GLY A 47 -8.29 7.25 -15.16
N GLY A 48 -7.96 7.71 -13.95
CA GLY A 48 -7.13 6.98 -12.96
C GLY A 48 -5.62 6.95 -13.23
N ASN A 49 -5.16 7.46 -14.38
CA ASN A 49 -3.77 7.35 -14.80
C ASN A 49 -3.03 8.69 -14.86
N VAL A 50 -3.76 9.81 -14.92
CA VAL A 50 -3.18 11.16 -15.09
C VAL A 50 -3.70 12.09 -14.00
N TYR A 51 -2.80 12.63 -13.19
CA TYR A 51 -3.10 13.47 -12.04
C TYR A 51 -2.69 14.91 -12.29
N SER A 52 -3.56 15.87 -11.99
CA SER A 52 -3.17 17.27 -12.03
C SER A 52 -2.31 17.63 -10.81
N ARG A 53 -1.56 18.73 -10.90
CA ARG A 53 -0.85 19.28 -9.73
C ARG A 53 -1.77 19.49 -8.51
N GLN A 54 -3.03 19.86 -8.75
CA GLN A 54 -4.00 20.04 -7.66
C GLN A 54 -4.37 18.70 -7.01
N ASP A 55 -4.47 17.63 -7.77
CA ASP A 55 -4.72 16.29 -7.24
C ASP A 55 -3.54 15.79 -6.41
N VAL A 56 -2.30 16.04 -6.84
CA VAL A 56 -1.10 15.72 -6.05
C VAL A 56 -1.11 16.43 -4.70
N LEU A 57 -1.52 17.70 -4.66
CA LEU A 57 -1.63 18.45 -3.41
C LEU A 57 -2.72 17.89 -2.49
N LYS A 58 -3.87 17.51 -3.04
CA LYS A 58 -4.94 16.84 -2.27
C LYS A 58 -4.46 15.52 -1.69
N ILE A 59 -3.79 14.70 -2.51
CA ILE A 59 -3.24 13.41 -2.09
C ILE A 59 -2.24 13.60 -0.96
N ARG A 60 -1.37 14.62 -1.02
CA ARG A 60 -0.45 14.92 0.11
C ARG A 60 -1.16 15.33 1.40
N GLN A 61 -2.29 16.02 1.31
CA GLN A 61 -3.10 16.36 2.49
C GLN A 61 -3.81 15.13 3.04
N LEU A 62 -4.29 14.25 2.15
CA LEU A 62 -4.96 13.01 2.49
C LEU A 62 -4.01 11.87 2.86
N ARG A 63 -2.68 12.10 2.80
CA ARG A 63 -1.64 11.12 3.11
C ARG A 63 -1.94 10.32 4.38
N ALA A 64 -2.35 11.00 5.45
CA ALA A 64 -2.61 10.37 6.74
C ALA A 64 -3.92 9.56 6.77
N SER A 65 -4.82 9.78 5.80
CA SER A 65 -6.07 9.04 5.64
C SER A 65 -5.91 7.79 4.77
N PHE A 66 -4.83 7.68 3.99
CA PHE A 66 -4.48 6.41 3.38
C PHE A 66 -3.91 5.54 4.49
N GLU A 67 -4.70 4.56 4.94
CA GLU A 67 -4.24 3.56 5.91
C GLU A 67 -2.87 3.05 5.46
N PRO A 68 -1.83 3.15 6.31
CA PRO A 68 -0.57 2.49 6.02
C PRO A 68 -0.90 1.01 6.04
N SER A 69 -0.81 0.30 4.89
CA SER A 69 -1.14 -1.13 4.77
C SER A 69 -0.82 -1.87 6.07
N VAL A 70 -1.83 -2.01 6.92
CA VAL A 70 -1.88 -3.12 7.83
C VAL A 70 -2.26 -4.19 6.85
N ASP A 71 -1.27 -5.01 6.49
CA ASP A 71 -1.42 -6.15 5.60
C ASP A 71 -2.81 -6.76 5.85
N ALA A 72 -3.58 -7.10 4.82
CA ALA A 72 -4.89 -7.71 5.05
C ALA A 72 -4.77 -9.03 5.85
N PHE A 73 -3.55 -9.58 5.95
CA PHE A 73 -3.15 -10.64 6.86
C PHE A 73 -2.95 -10.21 8.33
N THR A 74 -2.62 -8.96 8.60
CA THR A 74 -2.40 -8.41 9.95
C THR A 74 -3.66 -7.80 10.55
N LEU A 75 -4.66 -7.40 9.74
CA LEU A 75 -5.80 -6.63 10.25
C LEU A 75 -6.78 -7.45 11.09
N ASP A 76 -7.10 -8.69 10.72
CA ASP A 76 -8.07 -9.50 11.47
C ASP A 76 -8.13 -10.96 10.98
N GLN A 77 -7.12 -11.78 11.29
CA GLN A 77 -7.31 -13.23 11.25
C GLN A 77 -6.80 -13.81 12.55
N LEU A 78 -7.65 -13.77 13.57
CA LEU A 78 -7.66 -14.91 14.48
C LEU A 78 -8.04 -16.12 13.63
N ASP A 79 -7.25 -17.19 13.69
CA ASP A 79 -7.68 -18.44 13.10
C ASP A 79 -8.96 -18.96 13.80
N THR A 80 -9.50 -20.10 13.36
CA THR A 80 -10.69 -20.69 13.99
C THR A 80 -10.48 -21.06 15.47
N ALA A 81 -9.23 -20.98 15.98
CA ALA A 81 -8.83 -21.23 17.34
C ALA A 81 -8.52 -19.95 18.17
N GLY A 82 -8.58 -18.76 17.58
CA GLY A 82 -8.31 -17.51 18.30
C GLY A 82 -6.82 -17.14 18.39
N GLU A 83 -5.94 -17.75 17.58
CA GLU A 83 -4.52 -17.45 17.56
C GLU A 83 -4.19 -16.44 16.45
N PRO A 84 -3.20 -15.54 16.65
CA PRO A 84 -2.79 -14.60 15.61
C PRO A 84 -2.37 -15.37 14.36
N ALA A 85 -2.97 -15.06 13.21
CA ALA A 85 -2.57 -15.62 11.94
C ALA A 85 -1.06 -15.50 11.77
N ILE A 86 -0.45 -16.62 11.40
CA ILE A 86 0.98 -16.75 11.14
C ILE A 86 1.42 -15.58 10.26
N ASP A 87 2.34 -14.74 10.76
CA ASP A 87 2.89 -13.60 10.02
C ASP A 87 3.19 -13.98 8.57
N GLY A 88 2.90 -13.12 7.59
CA GLY A 88 3.11 -13.43 6.17
C GLY A 88 4.53 -13.93 5.83
N VAL A 89 5.51 -13.53 6.64
CA VAL A 89 6.90 -14.03 6.59
C VAL A 89 7.00 -15.51 7.00
N ALA A 90 6.31 -15.91 8.07
CA ALA A 90 6.26 -17.27 8.55
C ALA A 90 5.39 -18.17 7.64
N ALA A 91 4.32 -17.65 7.05
CA ALA A 91 3.52 -18.36 6.05
C ALA A 91 4.37 -18.69 4.79
N LYS A 92 5.15 -17.72 4.31
CA LYS A 92 6.09 -17.92 3.19
C LYS A 92 7.16 -18.97 3.51
N ALA A 93 7.71 -18.97 4.73
CA ALA A 93 8.70 -19.95 5.16
C ALA A 93 8.11 -21.37 5.21
N GLN A 94 6.88 -21.53 5.70
CA GLN A 94 6.20 -22.82 5.74
C GLN A 94 5.88 -23.35 4.35
N LEU A 95 5.40 -22.50 3.44
CA LEU A 95 5.14 -22.90 2.06
C LEU A 95 6.42 -23.41 1.38
N GLY A 96 7.54 -22.72 1.56
CA GLY A 96 8.84 -23.15 1.03
C GLY A 96 9.31 -24.50 1.61
N ALA A 97 9.06 -24.75 2.90
CA ALA A 97 9.39 -26.02 3.54
C ALA A 97 8.52 -27.18 3.02
N ILE A 98 7.22 -26.93 2.76
CA ILE A 98 6.32 -27.92 2.16
C ILE A 98 6.76 -28.24 0.73
N LEU A 99 7.09 -27.22 -0.06
CA LEU A 99 7.53 -27.39 -1.45
C LEU A 99 8.81 -28.24 -1.52
N LYS A 100 9.79 -27.94 -0.66
CA LYS A 100 11.03 -28.72 -0.54
C LYS A 100 10.80 -30.18 -0.10
N ARG A 101 9.80 -30.43 0.74
CA ARG A 101 9.40 -31.79 1.16
C ARG A 101 8.73 -32.58 0.04
N LEU A 102 7.93 -31.91 -0.80
CA LEU A 102 7.31 -32.53 -1.96
C LEU A 102 8.35 -32.87 -3.03
N GLU A 103 9.29 -31.97 -3.30
CA GLU A 103 10.41 -32.23 -4.22
C GLU A 103 11.26 -33.41 -3.76
N ALA A 104 11.52 -33.55 -2.47
CA ALA A 104 12.26 -34.68 -1.90
C ALA A 104 11.49 -36.01 -1.92
N ALA A 105 10.16 -35.98 -2.05
CA ALA A 105 9.32 -37.18 -2.13
C ALA A 105 9.06 -37.65 -3.59
N LEU A 106 9.45 -36.83 -4.57
CA LEU A 106 9.38 -37.14 -6.01
C LEU A 106 10.70 -37.68 -6.58
N VAL A 107 11.72 -37.90 -5.73
CA VAL A 107 12.99 -38.58 -6.03
C VAL A 107 12.99 -39.96 -5.38
#